data_AF-A0A538S799-F1
#
_entry.id   AF-A0A538S799-F1
#
_cell.length_a   1.000
_cell.length_b   1.000
_cell.length_c   1.000
_cell.angle_alpha   90.00
_cell.angle_beta   90.00
_cell.angle_gamma   90.00
#
_symmetry.space_group_name_H-M   'P 1'
#
loop_
_entity.id
_entity.type
_entity.pdbx_description
1 polymer ?
#
loop_
_entity_poly.entity_id
_entity_poly.type
_entity_poly.pdbx_seq_one_letter_code
_entity_poly.pdbx_strand_id
1 'polypeptide(L)'
;MTPTPDPHPVRPFLEDRHQPLAQEAAAYASRELRPRPEPRDDEAARKEAKALLADLGRAGYFRPIREQDWRACCLVREALASASPLADAVFALQGLGTLPILLSGNEAMRERWVEAAIAGRAMAAFAMTEAGAGS
;
A
#
# COMPACT_ATOMS: atom_id res chain seq x y z
N MET A 1 12.56 2.80 -20.68
CA MET A 1 11.51 1.94 -20.09
C MET A 1 10.28 2.79 -19.86
N THR A 2 9.10 2.30 -20.22
CA THR A 2 7.83 2.93 -19.86
C THR A 2 7.71 2.94 -18.32
N PRO A 3 7.33 4.07 -17.69
CA PRO A 3 7.04 4.08 -16.26
C PRO A 3 5.90 3.12 -15.95
N THR A 4 6.00 2.40 -14.83
CA THR A 4 4.99 1.45 -14.36
C THR A 4 4.28 2.06 -13.15
N PRO A 5 2.93 2.16 -13.15
CA PRO A 5 1.99 1.62 -14.13
C PRO A 5 1.88 2.43 -15.43
N ASP A 6 1.54 1.77 -16.54
CA ASP A 6 1.00 2.43 -17.74
C ASP A 6 -0.54 2.47 -17.64
N PRO A 7 -1.16 3.62 -17.33
CA PRO A 7 -2.60 3.70 -17.20
C PRO A 7 -3.34 3.71 -18.55
N HIS A 8 -2.63 3.82 -19.68
CA HIS A 8 -3.27 3.99 -20.99
C HIS A 8 -4.26 2.86 -21.35
N PRO A 9 -3.93 1.56 -21.17
CA PRO A 9 -4.84 0.47 -21.51
C PRO A 9 -6.15 0.47 -20.72
N VAL A 10 -6.15 1.04 -19.51
CA VAL A 10 -7.30 1.08 -18.61
C VAL A 10 -7.91 2.48 -18.48
N ARG A 11 -7.44 3.45 -19.25
CA ARG A 11 -7.88 4.86 -19.22
C ARG A 11 -9.42 5.03 -19.21
N PRO A 12 -10.23 4.25 -19.97
CA PRO A 12 -11.69 4.39 -19.92
C PRO A 12 -12.33 4.18 -18.54
N PHE A 13 -11.62 3.52 -17.62
CA PHE A 13 -12.09 3.25 -16.25
C PHE A 13 -11.53 4.25 -15.22
N LEU A 14 -10.65 5.15 -15.63
CA LEU A 14 -9.95 6.10 -14.77
C LEU A 14 -10.61 7.49 -14.80
N GLU A 15 -10.37 8.26 -13.75
CA GLU A 15 -10.71 9.67 -13.63
C GLU A 15 -9.42 10.48 -13.73
N ASP A 16 -9.52 11.79 -14.00
CA ASP A 16 -8.37 12.68 -14.18
C ASP A 16 -7.38 12.63 -13.01
N ARG A 17 -7.86 12.39 -11.78
CA ARG A 17 -7.01 12.24 -10.57
C ARG A 17 -6.09 11.01 -10.58
N HIS A 18 -6.41 9.98 -11.36
CA HIS A 18 -5.64 8.72 -11.38
C HIS A 18 -4.36 8.83 -12.20
N GLN A 19 -4.37 9.63 -13.27
CA GLN A 19 -3.20 9.80 -14.13
C GLN A 19 -1.99 10.41 -13.41
N PRO A 20 -2.11 11.54 -12.67
CA PRO A 20 -0.99 12.08 -11.91
C PRO A 20 -0.56 11.12 -10.80
N LEU A 21 -1.50 10.45 -10.11
CA LEU A 21 -1.18 9.45 -9.09
C LEU A 21 -0.30 8.31 -9.64
N ALA A 22 -0.63 7.77 -10.81
CA ALA A 22 0.14 6.75 -11.48
C ALA A 22 1.59 7.22 -11.77
N GLN A 23 1.73 8.44 -12.28
CA GLN A 23 3.04 9.04 -12.59
C GLN A 23 3.87 9.28 -11.33
N GLU A 24 3.24 9.81 -10.27
CA GLU A 24 3.88 10.07 -8.98
C GLU A 24 4.32 8.78 -8.31
N ALA A 25 3.46 7.76 -8.28
CA ALA A 25 3.78 6.44 -7.72
C ALA A 25 4.92 5.77 -8.50
N ALA A 26 4.91 5.83 -9.84
CA ALA A 26 5.99 5.30 -10.67
C ALA A 26 7.34 6.01 -10.38
N ALA A 27 7.31 7.34 -10.26
CA ALA A 27 8.50 8.14 -9.94
C ALA A 27 9.03 7.81 -8.54
N TYR A 28 8.16 7.67 -7.54
CA TYR A 28 8.54 7.27 -6.19
C TYR A 28 9.13 5.86 -6.16
N ALA A 29 8.50 4.90 -6.84
CA ALA A 29 9.02 3.53 -6.94
C ALA A 29 10.44 3.52 -7.55
N SER A 30 10.66 4.29 -8.61
CA SER A 30 11.97 4.41 -9.24
C SER A 30 13.02 5.08 -8.35
N ARG A 31 12.65 6.13 -7.61
CA ARG A 31 13.61 6.95 -6.86
C ARG A 31 13.87 6.44 -5.44
N GLU A 32 12.83 5.98 -4.77
CA GLU A 32 12.87 5.69 -3.32
C GLU A 32 12.88 4.19 -3.02
N LEU A 33 12.33 3.35 -3.91
CA LEU A 33 12.19 1.91 -3.67
C LEU A 33 13.22 1.08 -4.42
N ARG A 34 13.42 1.29 -5.72
CA ARG A 34 14.39 0.53 -6.53
C ARG A 34 15.83 0.55 -5.97
N PRO A 35 16.34 1.66 -5.39
CA PRO A 35 17.69 1.66 -4.84
C PRO A 35 17.83 0.89 -3.51
N ARG A 36 16.72 0.47 -2.88
CA ARG A 36 16.78 -0.24 -1.61
C ARG A 36 17.30 -1.67 -1.83
N PRO A 37 18.19 -2.16 -0.96
CA PRO A 37 18.67 -3.54 -1.06
C PRO A 37 17.55 -4.52 -0.72
N GLU A 38 17.55 -5.67 -1.38
CA GLU A 38 16.69 -6.78 -0.99
C GLU A 38 17.10 -7.28 0.41
N PRO A 39 16.14 -7.47 1.34
CA PRO A 39 16.45 -8.00 2.65
C PRO A 39 17.03 -9.43 2.54
N ARG A 40 18.16 -9.65 3.21
CA ARG A 40 18.88 -10.94 3.18
C ARG A 40 18.17 -12.08 3.92
N ASP A 41 17.28 -11.75 4.85
CA ASP A 41 16.61 -12.66 5.77
C ASP A 41 15.30 -12.03 6.31
N ASP A 42 14.50 -12.84 6.99
CA ASP A 42 13.21 -12.43 7.56
C ASP A 42 13.32 -11.32 8.62
N GLU A 43 14.43 -11.28 9.37
CA GLU A 43 14.62 -10.26 10.40
C GLU A 43 14.87 -8.90 9.76
N ALA A 44 15.73 -8.86 8.74
CA ALA A 44 15.95 -7.69 7.91
C ALA A 44 14.65 -7.27 7.20
N ALA A 45 13.88 -8.23 6.67
CA ALA A 45 12.61 -7.95 6.02
C ALA A 45 11.60 -7.30 6.97
N ARG A 46 11.50 -7.77 8.22
CA ARG A 46 10.63 -7.15 9.24
C ARG A 46 11.06 -5.73 9.62
N LYS A 47 12.37 -5.44 9.66
CA LYS A 47 12.88 -4.09 9.90
C LYS A 47 12.56 -3.17 8.72
N GLU A 48 12.82 -3.65 7.51
CA GLU A 48 12.56 -2.90 6.28
C GLU A 48 11.05 -2.64 6.09
N ALA A 49 10.19 -3.61 6.38
CA ALA A 49 8.74 -3.44 6.31
C ALA A 49 8.23 -2.29 7.20
N LYS A 50 8.81 -2.09 8.38
CA LYS A 50 8.47 -0.97 9.28
C LYS A 50 8.95 0.37 8.73
N ALA A 51 10.13 0.40 8.10
CA ALA A 51 10.64 1.60 7.43
C ALA A 51 9.74 1.97 6.23
N LEU A 52 9.47 1.00 5.35
CA LEU A 52 8.56 1.15 4.21
C LEU A 52 7.17 1.62 4.65
N LEU A 53 6.63 1.06 5.74
CA LEU A 53 5.36 1.52 6.30
C LEU A 53 5.38 3.02 6.60
N ALA A 54 6.38 3.47 7.35
CA ALA A 54 6.51 4.87 7.72
C ALA A 54 6.71 5.76 6.49
N ASP A 55 7.48 5.30 5.50
CA ASP A 55 7.82 6.07 4.30
C ASP A 55 6.61 6.21 3.36
N LEU A 56 5.88 5.11 3.13
CA LEU A 56 4.65 5.12 2.35
C LEU A 56 3.55 5.95 3.02
N GLY A 57 3.46 5.90 4.35
CA GLY A 57 2.56 6.74 5.14
C GLY A 57 2.87 8.23 5.00
N ARG A 58 4.15 8.62 5.12
CA ARG A 58 4.59 10.02 4.92
C ARG A 58 4.38 10.50 3.49
N ALA A 59 4.57 9.62 2.50
CA ALA A 59 4.30 9.93 1.10
C ALA A 59 2.79 9.94 0.77
N GLY A 60 1.92 9.54 1.70
CA GLY A 60 0.47 9.57 1.53
C GLY A 60 -0.10 8.41 0.70
N TYR A 61 0.69 7.38 0.42
CA TYR A 61 0.25 6.28 -0.46
C TYR A 61 -0.86 5.43 0.13
N PHE A 62 -1.12 5.46 1.44
CA PHE A 62 -2.28 4.75 2.00
C PHE A 62 -3.60 5.52 1.88
N ARG A 63 -3.59 6.78 1.43
CA ARG A 63 -4.82 7.59 1.29
C ARG A 63 -5.91 6.92 0.43
N PRO A 64 -5.60 6.28 -0.72
CA PRO A 64 -6.58 5.53 -1.51
C PRO A 64 -7.34 4.47 -0.72
N ILE A 65 -6.72 3.84 0.29
CA ILE A 65 -7.38 2.86 1.17
C ILE A 65 -8.44 3.56 2.01
N ARG A 66 -8.12 4.73 2.58
CA ARG A 66 -9.05 5.55 3.38
C ARG A 66 -10.26 6.01 2.57
N GLU A 67 -10.01 6.41 1.33
CA GLU A 67 -11.01 6.91 0.38
C GLU A 67 -11.78 5.77 -0.30
N GLN A 68 -11.35 4.52 -0.13
CA GLN A 68 -11.90 3.34 -0.81
C GLN A 68 -11.88 3.50 -2.35
N ASP A 69 -10.87 4.20 -2.86
CA ASP A 69 -10.63 4.30 -4.30
C ASP A 69 -9.79 3.11 -4.77
N TRP A 70 -10.47 2.06 -5.21
CA TRP A 70 -9.83 0.81 -5.62
C TRP A 70 -9.00 0.94 -6.89
N ARG A 71 -9.35 1.88 -7.77
CA ARG A 71 -8.58 2.13 -9.00
C ARG A 71 -7.24 2.79 -8.64
N ALA A 72 -7.29 3.78 -7.75
CA ALA A 72 -6.08 4.37 -7.18
C ALA A 72 -5.23 3.33 -6.41
N CYS A 73 -5.86 2.44 -5.63
CA CYS A 73 -5.14 1.34 -4.98
C CYS A 73 -4.41 0.43 -5.98
N CYS A 74 -5.06 0.03 -7.07
CA CYS A 74 -4.43 -0.80 -8.11
C CYS A 74 -3.20 -0.11 -8.73
N LEU A 75 -3.31 1.18 -9.08
CA LEU A 75 -2.21 1.94 -9.67
C LEU A 75 -1.02 2.09 -8.71
N VAL A 76 -1.28 2.38 -7.43
CA VAL A 76 -0.22 2.46 -6.43
C VAL A 76 0.44 1.09 -6.25
N ARG A 77 -0.35 0.03 -6.09
CA ARG A 77 0.19 -1.33 -5.92
C ARG A 77 1.05 -1.78 -7.10
N GLU A 78 0.61 -1.52 -8.33
CA GLU A 78 1.39 -1.85 -9.53
C GLU A 78 2.74 -1.10 -9.55
N ALA A 79 2.75 0.19 -9.19
CA ALA A 79 3.99 0.96 -9.06
C ALA A 79 4.92 0.35 -8.00
N LEU A 80 4.40 0.09 -6.80
CA LEU A 80 5.17 -0.46 -5.68
C LEU A 80 5.75 -1.84 -6.03
N ALA A 81 4.91 -2.74 -6.53
CA ALA A 81 5.30 -4.11 -6.90
C ALA A 81 6.36 -4.14 -8.01
N SER A 82 6.34 -3.17 -8.93
CA SER A 82 7.36 -3.05 -9.98
C SER A 82 8.78 -2.77 -9.46
N ALA A 83 8.91 -2.33 -8.20
CA ALA A 83 10.19 -1.97 -7.58
C ALA A 83 10.52 -2.80 -6.33
N SER A 84 9.52 -3.18 -5.53
CA SER A 84 9.72 -3.92 -4.29
C SER A 84 8.48 -4.75 -3.94
N PRO A 85 8.55 -6.10 -3.99
CA PRO A 85 7.44 -6.95 -3.55
C PRO A 85 7.12 -6.76 -2.06
N LEU A 86 8.12 -6.41 -1.24
CA LEU A 86 7.92 -6.10 0.17
C LEU A 86 7.11 -4.81 0.37
N ALA A 87 7.35 -3.76 -0.43
CA ALA A 87 6.57 -2.52 -0.35
C ALA A 87 5.10 -2.75 -0.74
N ASP A 88 4.85 -3.55 -1.78
CA ASP A 88 3.49 -3.96 -2.13
C ASP A 88 2.82 -4.79 -1.02
N ALA A 89 3.55 -5.72 -0.41
CA ALA A 89 3.04 -6.51 0.71
C ALA A 89 2.64 -5.63 1.92
N VAL A 90 3.45 -4.62 2.25
CA VAL A 90 3.12 -3.64 3.29
C VAL A 90 1.85 -2.87 2.96
N PHE A 91 1.70 -2.42 1.71
CA PHE A 91 0.47 -1.76 1.25
C PHE A 91 -0.75 -2.68 1.35
N ALA A 92 -0.62 -3.91 0.87
CA ALA A 92 -1.71 -4.89 0.87
C ALA A 92 -2.19 -5.18 2.31
N LEU A 93 -1.27 -5.39 3.26
CA LEU A 93 -1.60 -5.61 4.66
C LEU A 93 -2.26 -4.38 5.31
N GLN A 94 -1.82 -3.16 4.96
CA GLN A 94 -2.50 -1.94 5.39
C GLN A 94 -3.95 -1.90 4.90
N GLY A 95 -4.20 -2.29 3.65
CA GLY A 95 -5.55 -2.45 3.12
C GLY A 95 -6.37 -3.49 3.89
N LEU A 96 -5.83 -4.70 4.05
CA LEU A 96 -6.51 -5.83 4.69
C LEU A 96 -6.89 -5.57 6.15
N GLY A 97 -6.03 -4.91 6.93
CA GLY A 97 -6.35 -4.62 8.33
C GLY A 97 -7.19 -3.35 8.53
N THR A 98 -7.06 -2.35 7.64
CA THR A 98 -7.79 -1.07 7.80
C THR A 98 -9.20 -1.13 7.22
N LEU A 99 -9.41 -1.86 6.12
CA LEU A 99 -10.69 -1.92 5.42
C LEU A 99 -11.84 -2.47 6.29
N PRO A 100 -11.69 -3.56 7.08
CA PRO A 100 -12.74 -4.03 7.97
C PRO A 100 -13.19 -2.97 8.97
N ILE A 101 -12.26 -2.16 9.49
CA ILE A 101 -12.58 -1.06 10.40
C ILE A 101 -13.42 0.00 9.68
N LEU A 102 -13.02 0.39 8.47
CA LEU A 102 -13.75 1.36 7.64
C LEU A 102 -15.17 0.89 7.29
N LEU A 103 -15.34 -0.41 6.98
CA LEU A 103 -16.63 -0.99 6.60
C LEU A 103 -17.55 -1.25 7.80
N SER A 104 -16.99 -1.43 9.01
CA SER A 104 -17.77 -1.76 10.20
C SER A 104 -18.73 -0.66 10.68
N GLY A 105 -18.50 0.60 10.27
CA GLY A 105 -19.21 1.76 10.82
C GLY A 105 -18.87 2.08 12.28
N ASN A 106 -17.90 1.41 12.89
CA ASN A 106 -17.49 1.67 14.28
C ASN A 106 -16.63 2.94 14.37
N GLU A 107 -17.25 4.06 14.72
CA GLU A 107 -16.59 5.36 14.84
C GLU A 107 -15.42 5.35 15.84
N ALA A 108 -15.60 4.71 17.01
CA ALA A 108 -14.55 4.65 18.02
C ALA A 108 -13.30 3.88 17.54
N MET A 109 -13.48 2.80 16.77
CA MET A 109 -12.36 2.09 16.14
C MET A 109 -11.73 2.91 15.02
N ARG A 110 -12.56 3.63 14.23
CA ARG A 110 -12.09 4.50 13.16
C ARG A 110 -11.19 5.61 13.70
N GLU A 111 -11.65 6.35 14.70
CA GLU A 111 -10.90 7.42 15.36
C GLU A 111 -9.60 6.92 15.97
N ARG A 112 -9.65 5.76 16.64
CA ARG A 112 -8.49 5.19 17.31
C ARG A 112 -7.42 4.69 16.35
N TRP A 113 -7.80 4.03 15.25
CA TRP A 113 -6.87 3.22 14.46
C TRP A 113 -6.63 3.72 13.04
N VAL A 114 -7.64 4.21 12.34
CA VAL A 114 -7.53 4.50 10.90
C VAL A 114 -6.53 5.61 10.64
N GLU A 115 -6.57 6.71 11.38
CA GLU A 115 -5.63 7.83 11.14
C GLU A 115 -4.18 7.45 11.44
N ALA A 116 -3.94 6.54 12.38
CA ALA A 116 -2.60 6.03 12.66
C ALA A 116 -2.13 5.05 11.56
N ALA A 117 -3.01 4.18 11.08
CA ALA A 117 -2.71 3.23 10.01
C ALA A 117 -2.39 3.94 8.69
N ILE A 118 -3.25 4.87 8.25
CA ILE A 118 -3.09 5.62 7.01
C ILE A 118 -1.85 6.51 7.02
N ALA A 119 -1.45 7.03 8.19
CA ALA A 119 -0.22 7.81 8.31
C ALA A 119 1.05 6.95 8.47
N GLY A 120 0.95 5.62 8.41
CA GLY A 120 2.09 4.71 8.58
C GLY A 120 2.66 4.66 10.00
N ARG A 121 1.88 5.08 11.01
CA ARG A 121 2.27 5.04 12.43
C ARG A 121 1.80 3.78 13.15
N ALA A 122 0.82 3.07 12.60
CA ALA A 122 0.35 1.78 13.08
C ALA A 122 0.45 0.75 11.95
N MET A 123 1.09 -0.39 12.24
CA MET A 123 1.19 -1.49 11.29
C MET A 123 -0.05 -2.38 11.41
N ALA A 124 -0.81 -2.50 10.32
CA ALA A 124 -1.89 -3.45 10.22
C ALA A 124 -1.37 -4.89 10.08
N ALA A 125 -2.12 -5.84 10.62
CA ALA A 125 -1.91 -7.26 10.40
C ALA A 125 -3.29 -7.92 10.18
N PHE A 126 -3.30 -9.02 9.43
CA PHE A 126 -4.51 -9.78 9.14
C PHE A 126 -4.28 -11.24 9.54
N ALA A 127 -4.92 -11.67 10.62
CA ALA A 127 -4.81 -13.02 11.16
C ALA A 127 -6.05 -13.83 10.75
N MET A 128 -5.89 -14.66 9.72
CA MET A 128 -6.96 -15.52 9.19
C MET A 128 -6.52 -16.98 9.07
N THR A 129 -5.27 -17.24 8.71
CA THR A 129 -4.73 -18.60 8.56
C THR A 129 -4.50 -19.26 9.91
N GLU A 130 -4.89 -20.52 10.03
CA GLU A 130 -4.66 -21.38 11.21
C GLU A 130 -3.98 -22.69 10.80
N ALA A 131 -3.40 -23.44 11.76
CA ALA A 131 -2.61 -24.63 11.48
C ALA A 131 -3.33 -25.73 10.66
N GLY A 132 -4.66 -25.78 10.73
CA GLY A 132 -5.51 -26.68 9.94
C GLY A 132 -6.55 -25.95 9.07
N ALA A 133 -6.45 -24.63 8.94
CA ALA A 133 -7.39 -23.81 8.17
C ALA A 133 -6.61 -22.88 7.23
N GLY A 134 -6.46 -23.36 6.01
CA GLY A 134 -5.89 -22.71 4.84
C GLY A 134 -6.45 -23.38 3.58
N SER A 135 -6.06 -22.94 2.40
CA SER A 135 -6.43 -23.61 1.13
C SER A 135 -5.90 -25.02 1.05
#